data_AF-A0AAV5NST4-F1
#
_entry.id   AF-A0AAV5NST4-F1
#
_cell.length_a   1.000
_cell.length_b   1.000
_cell.length_c   1.000
_cell.angle_alpha   90.00
_cell.angle_beta   90.00
_cell.angle_gamma   90.00
#
_symmetry.space_group_name_H-M   'P 1'
#
loop_
_entity.id
_entity.type
_entity.pdbx_description
1 polymer ?
#
loop_
_entity_poly.entity_id
_entity_poly.type
_entity_poly.pdbx_seq_one_letter_code
_entity_poly.pdbx_strand_id
1 'polypeptide(L)'
;MVSGYEGEEVFFRFYDPEVLGGMLPSFSKEELAEFLGCNHAISLTREGRVINRSHLPPKRWQPTDEPWWRIRKHHLKHCYSFTAHAPNIEKACWQWMPELVQRFEVPKLRITELLTFAHSKGLQPRDSELYVFSRLAPVEVNSEILIEKMMLDESYLPKLNSWRQSHV
;
A
#
# COMPACT_ATOMS: atom_id res chain seq x y z
N MET A 1 5.99 -22.77 17.34
CA MET A 1 4.78 -23.37 17.93
C MET A 1 4.16 -22.33 18.82
N VAL A 2 2.94 -21.86 18.56
CA VAL A 2 2.27 -20.93 19.46
C VAL A 2 1.26 -21.74 20.26
N SER A 3 1.42 -21.73 21.59
CA SER A 3 0.57 -22.42 22.55
C SER A 3 -0.71 -21.61 22.77
N GLY A 4 -1.85 -22.28 22.88
CA GLY A 4 -3.07 -21.68 23.43
C GLY A 4 -3.72 -22.67 24.42
N TYR A 5 -4.27 -22.15 25.52
CA TYR A 5 -4.86 -22.93 26.61
C TYR A 5 -6.36 -22.66 26.74
N GLU A 6 -7.12 -23.65 27.22
CA GLU A 6 -8.58 -23.55 27.39
C GLU A 6 -8.92 -22.48 28.44
N GLY A 7 -9.65 -21.44 28.02
CA GLY A 7 -9.98 -20.26 28.84
C GLY A 7 -9.28 -18.96 28.43
N GLU A 8 -8.44 -18.95 27.39
CA GLU A 8 -7.89 -17.71 26.84
C GLU A 8 -8.94 -16.88 26.09
N GLU A 9 -9.22 -15.68 26.60
CA GLU A 9 -9.94 -14.65 25.87
C GLU A 9 -9.00 -13.97 24.87
N VAL A 10 -8.99 -14.47 23.63
CA VAL A 10 -8.20 -13.92 22.53
C VAL A 10 -8.96 -12.86 21.75
N PHE A 11 -8.35 -11.69 21.59
CA PHE A 11 -8.78 -10.70 20.60
C PHE A 11 -8.09 -10.99 19.26
N PHE A 12 -8.86 -11.51 18.30
CA PHE A 12 -8.48 -11.49 16.89
C PHE A 12 -8.37 -10.03 16.44
N ARG A 13 -7.39 -9.70 15.57
CA ARG A 13 -7.18 -8.33 15.09
C ARG A 13 -8.48 -7.78 14.49
N PHE A 14 -9.22 -7.01 15.29
CA PHE A 14 -10.18 -6.04 14.81
C PHE A 14 -9.40 -5.14 13.86
N TYR A 15 -9.87 -5.02 12.62
CA TYR A 15 -9.14 -4.45 11.49
C TYR A 15 -8.25 -3.26 11.87
N ASP A 16 -7.04 -3.24 11.32
CA ASP A 16 -6.14 -2.08 11.40
C ASP A 16 -6.90 -0.80 10.98
N PRO A 17 -7.08 0.18 11.89
CA PRO A 17 -7.83 1.41 11.59
C PRO A 17 -7.27 2.19 10.40
N GLU A 18 -5.97 2.08 10.10
CA GLU A 18 -5.38 2.71 8.92
C GLU A 18 -5.83 2.01 7.62
N VAL A 19 -5.84 0.68 7.63
CA VAL A 19 -6.28 -0.12 6.48
C VAL A 19 -7.78 0.04 6.25
N LEU A 20 -8.60 -0.15 7.30
CA LEU A 20 -10.05 -0.02 7.18
C LEU A 20 -10.46 1.44 6.92
N GLY A 21 -9.82 2.41 7.56
CA GLY A 21 -10.07 3.83 7.32
C GLY A 21 -9.68 4.30 5.92
N GLY A 22 -8.73 3.65 5.27
CA GLY A 22 -8.42 3.85 3.85
C GLY A 22 -9.49 3.29 2.91
N MET A 23 -10.01 2.11 3.22
CA MET A 23 -10.96 1.40 2.35
C MET A 23 -12.40 1.89 2.51
N LEU A 24 -12.85 2.17 3.73
CA LEU A 24 -14.24 2.44 4.07
C LEU A 24 -14.90 3.56 3.22
N PRO A 25 -14.21 4.65 2.83
CA PRO A 25 -14.79 5.67 1.95
C PRO A 25 -15.18 5.15 0.55
N SER A 26 -14.50 4.10 0.06
CA SER A 26 -14.69 3.54 -1.29
C SER A 26 -15.83 2.53 -1.40
N PHE A 27 -16.42 2.11 -0.28
CA PHE A 27 -17.49 1.11 -0.28
C PHE A 27 -18.74 1.66 -0.94
N SER A 28 -19.38 0.86 -1.79
CA SER A 28 -20.76 1.10 -2.21
C SER A 28 -21.74 0.93 -1.03
N LYS A 29 -23.03 1.22 -1.24
CA LYS A 29 -24.04 0.99 -0.20
C LYS A 29 -24.23 -0.50 0.09
N GLU A 30 -24.19 -1.30 -0.97
CA GLU A 30 -24.33 -2.76 -0.93
C GLU A 30 -23.13 -3.38 -0.22
N GLU A 31 -21.93 -2.92 -0.56
CA GLU A 31 -20.68 -3.34 0.09
C GLU A 31 -20.63 -2.95 1.56
N LEU A 32 -21.12 -1.76 1.91
CA LEU A 32 -21.24 -1.35 3.31
C LEU A 32 -22.21 -2.23 4.09
N ALA A 33 -23.33 -2.62 3.49
CA ALA A 33 -24.30 -3.51 4.12
C ALA A 33 -23.77 -4.96 4.24
N GLU A 34 -23.05 -5.45 3.23
CA GLU A 34 -22.35 -6.74 3.26
C GLU A 34 -21.30 -6.75 4.37
N PHE A 35 -20.45 -5.72 4.43
CA PHE A 35 -19.43 -5.57 5.47
C PHE A 35 -20.04 -5.47 6.87
N LEU A 36 -21.01 -4.58 7.09
CA LEU A 36 -21.53 -4.36 8.43
C LEU A 36 -22.47 -5.49 8.89
N GLY A 37 -23.07 -6.24 7.97
CA GLY A 37 -23.90 -7.40 8.27
C GLY A 37 -25.10 -7.03 9.14
N CYS A 38 -25.09 -7.47 10.40
CA CYS A 38 -26.12 -7.14 11.39
C CYS A 38 -25.84 -5.83 12.17
N ASN A 39 -24.65 -5.23 12.01
CA ASN A 39 -24.26 -4.01 12.71
C ASN A 39 -24.84 -2.78 12.03
N HIS A 40 -25.42 -1.85 12.79
CA HIS A 40 -26.02 -0.65 12.21
C HIS A 40 -25.00 0.33 11.62
N ALA A 41 -23.86 0.49 12.28
CA ALA A 41 -22.90 1.53 11.94
C ALA A 41 -21.48 1.18 12.36
N ILE A 42 -20.53 1.85 11.74
CA ILE A 42 -19.13 1.89 12.11
C ILE A 42 -18.64 3.33 12.16
N SER A 43 -17.81 3.61 13.17
CA SER A 43 -17.12 4.89 13.35
C SER A 43 -15.64 4.60 13.58
N LEU A 44 -14.77 5.31 12.87
CA LEU A 44 -13.33 5.26 13.09
C LEU A 44 -12.73 6.66 12.93
N THR A 45 -11.58 6.89 13.55
CA THR A 45 -10.83 8.15 13.39
C THR A 45 -9.56 7.87 12.61
N ARG A 46 -9.30 8.67 11.56
CA ARG A 46 -8.09 8.59 10.75
C ARG A 46 -7.59 10.00 10.44
N GLU A 47 -6.31 10.28 10.67
CA GLU A 47 -5.69 11.59 10.44
C GLU A 47 -6.48 12.75 11.10
N GLY A 48 -7.02 12.51 12.31
CA GLY A 48 -7.83 13.48 13.05
C GLY A 48 -9.25 13.71 12.51
N ARG A 49 -9.68 12.95 11.49
CA ARG A 49 -11.04 13.00 10.92
C ARG A 49 -11.83 11.77 11.32
N VAL A 50 -13.08 12.00 11.73
CA VAL A 50 -14.03 10.92 12.02
C VAL A 50 -14.69 10.45 10.72
N ILE A 51 -14.61 9.16 10.44
CA ILE A 51 -15.30 8.50 9.33
C ILE A 51 -16.45 7.69 9.92
N ASN A 52 -17.67 8.09 9.59
CA ASN A 52 -18.91 7.44 10.03
C ASN A 52 -19.63 6.85 8.82
N ARG A 53 -20.02 5.58 8.92
CA ARG A 53 -20.84 4.90 7.91
C ARG A 53 -21.89 4.05 8.59
N SER A 54 -23.10 4.08 8.06
CA SER A 54 -24.23 3.33 8.60
C SER A 54 -25.07 2.74 7.48
N HIS A 55 -25.76 1.65 7.79
CA HIS A 55 -26.80 1.08 6.94
C HIS A 55 -27.99 0.66 7.79
N LEU A 56 -29.09 0.27 7.13
CA LEU A 56 -30.20 -0.36 7.81
C LEU A 56 -29.95 -1.88 7.83
N PRO A 57 -29.77 -2.51 9.01
CA PRO A 57 -29.53 -3.94 9.09
C PRO A 57 -30.75 -4.74 8.59
N PRO A 58 -30.54 -5.94 8.02
CA PRO A 58 -31.65 -6.82 7.69
C PRO A 58 -32.39 -7.24 8.96
N LYS A 59 -33.72 -7.40 8.88
CA LYS A 59 -34.55 -7.86 10.02
C LYS A 59 -34.16 -9.24 10.53
N ARG A 60 -33.56 -10.08 9.67
CA ARG A 60 -33.00 -11.39 10.02
C ARG A 60 -31.65 -11.52 9.33
N TRP A 61 -30.60 -11.62 10.12
CA TRP A 61 -29.26 -11.98 9.64
C TRP A 61 -29.05 -13.48 9.87
N GLN A 62 -28.39 -14.14 8.93
CA GLN A 62 -28.02 -15.55 9.05
C GLN A 62 -26.51 -15.70 8.84
N PRO A 63 -25.84 -16.53 9.64
CA PRO A 63 -24.44 -16.84 9.40
C PRO A 63 -24.26 -17.55 8.07
N THR A 64 -23.16 -17.23 7.38
CA THR A 64 -22.76 -17.86 6.14
C THR A 64 -21.43 -18.58 6.34
N ASP A 65 -21.24 -19.69 5.63
CA ASP A 65 -19.96 -20.42 5.63
C ASP A 65 -18.87 -19.71 4.82
N GLU A 66 -19.24 -18.70 4.03
CA GLU A 66 -18.30 -17.84 3.31
C GLU A 66 -17.71 -16.73 4.20
N PRO A 67 -16.51 -16.22 3.89
CA PRO A 67 -15.98 -15.03 4.54
C PRO A 67 -16.98 -13.88 4.46
N TRP A 68 -17.30 -13.30 5.62
CA TRP A 68 -18.26 -12.19 5.75
C TRP A 68 -17.84 -10.92 5.00
N TRP A 69 -16.56 -10.80 4.63
CA TRP A 69 -16.06 -9.70 3.82
C TRP A 69 -14.90 -10.11 2.91
N ARG A 70 -14.85 -9.54 1.69
CA ARG A 70 -13.75 -9.70 0.73
C ARG A 70 -13.28 -8.34 0.22
N ILE A 71 -11.99 -8.06 0.36
CA ILE A 71 -11.36 -6.85 -0.20
C ILE A 71 -11.31 -6.97 -1.73
N ARG A 72 -11.82 -5.95 -2.42
CA ARG A 72 -11.83 -5.83 -3.89
C ARG A 72 -10.85 -4.74 -4.34
N LYS A 73 -10.46 -4.77 -5.61
CA LYS A 73 -9.42 -3.88 -6.16
C LYS A 73 -9.73 -2.39 -5.99
N HIS A 74 -10.99 -1.97 -6.12
CA HIS A 74 -11.37 -0.56 -5.95
C HIS A 74 -11.27 -0.10 -4.49
N HIS A 75 -11.37 -1.00 -3.52
CA HIS A 75 -11.20 -0.66 -2.10
C HIS A 75 -9.81 -0.11 -1.79
N LEU A 76 -8.81 -0.61 -2.52
CA LEU A 76 -7.42 -0.27 -2.32
C LEU A 76 -6.96 0.95 -3.15
N LYS A 77 -7.81 1.48 -4.05
CA LYS A 77 -7.42 2.54 -4.99
C LYS A 77 -6.93 3.82 -4.30
N HIS A 78 -7.50 4.13 -3.13
CA HIS A 78 -7.16 5.32 -2.35
C HIS A 78 -6.29 5.01 -1.12
N CYS A 79 -5.94 3.74 -0.90
CA CYS A 79 -5.12 3.31 0.24
C CYS A 79 -3.62 3.41 -0.02
N TYR A 80 -3.20 3.75 -1.24
CA TYR A 80 -1.79 3.87 -1.55
C TYR A 80 -1.20 5.12 -0.89
N SER A 81 -0.33 4.90 0.08
CA SER A 81 0.35 5.95 0.83
C SER A 81 1.83 5.98 0.46
N PHE A 82 2.28 7.11 -0.10
CA PHE A 82 3.71 7.31 -0.43
C PHE A 82 4.59 7.30 0.82
N THR A 83 4.07 7.79 1.95
CA THR A 83 4.79 7.80 3.23
C THR A 83 4.92 6.39 3.82
N ALA A 84 3.97 5.50 3.53
CA ALA A 84 4.08 4.07 3.86
C ALA A 84 4.91 3.29 2.83
N HIS A 85 4.99 3.75 1.58
CA HIS A 85 5.73 3.09 0.53
C HIS A 85 7.25 3.36 0.58
N ALA A 86 7.65 4.59 0.89
CA ALA A 86 9.07 4.96 0.94
C ALA A 86 9.92 4.07 1.89
N PRO A 87 9.47 3.72 3.11
CA PRO A 87 10.20 2.79 3.97
C PRO A 87 10.37 1.38 3.38
N ASN A 88 9.40 0.91 2.60
CA ASN A 88 9.49 -0.41 1.96
C ASN A 88 10.52 -0.41 0.84
N ILE A 89 10.55 0.64 0.01
CA ILE A 89 11.58 0.84 -1.01
C ILE A 89 12.95 0.95 -0.35
N GLU A 90 13.09 1.76 0.70
CA GLU A 90 14.34 1.93 1.44
C GLU A 90 14.86 0.59 1.97
N LYS A 91 13.98 -0.21 2.60
CA LYS A 91 14.32 -1.55 3.09
C LYS A 91 14.75 -2.48 1.96
N ALA A 92 14.06 -2.46 0.82
CA ALA A 92 14.42 -3.26 -0.34
C ALA A 92 15.80 -2.86 -0.89
N CYS A 93 16.10 -1.55 -0.98
CA CYS A 93 17.43 -1.07 -1.37
C CYS A 93 18.50 -1.56 -0.40
N TRP A 94 18.31 -1.39 0.92
CA TRP A 94 19.28 -1.88 1.91
C TRP A 94 19.49 -3.40 1.87
N GLN A 95 18.47 -4.16 1.49
CA GLN A 95 18.57 -5.61 1.39
C GLN A 95 19.29 -6.08 0.12
N TRP A 96 19.04 -5.44 -1.02
CA TRP A 96 19.44 -5.97 -2.32
C TRP A 96 20.49 -5.14 -3.06
N MET A 97 20.46 -3.81 -2.91
CA MET A 97 21.39 -2.88 -3.56
C MET A 97 21.65 -1.65 -2.65
N PRO A 98 22.40 -1.81 -1.54
CA PRO A 98 22.66 -0.74 -0.58
C PRO A 98 23.25 0.53 -1.22
N GLU A 99 24.01 0.37 -2.30
CA GLU A 99 24.61 1.46 -3.07
C GLU A 99 23.61 2.51 -3.58
N LEU A 100 22.34 2.12 -3.77
CA LEU A 100 21.28 3.02 -4.18
C LEU A 100 20.92 4.06 -3.11
N VAL A 101 21.09 3.71 -1.83
CA VAL A 101 20.62 4.51 -0.69
C VAL A 101 21.74 4.99 0.23
N GLN A 102 22.88 4.29 0.29
CA GLN A 102 23.97 4.58 1.23
C GLN A 102 24.56 5.99 1.10
N ARG A 103 24.43 6.61 -0.08
CA ARG A 103 24.96 7.95 -0.39
C ARG A 103 24.11 9.09 0.15
N PHE A 104 22.90 8.80 0.64
CA PHE A 104 21.99 9.80 1.16
C PHE A 104 22.02 9.78 2.69
N GLU A 105 22.13 10.96 3.31
CA GLU A 105 22.06 11.10 4.77
C GLU A 105 20.70 10.64 5.32
N VAL A 106 19.62 10.92 4.57
CA VAL A 106 18.25 10.53 4.92
C VAL A 106 17.56 9.88 3.70
N PRO A 107 17.82 8.59 3.41
CA PRO A 107 17.32 7.94 2.20
C PRO A 107 15.80 7.95 2.08
N LYS A 108 15.09 7.71 3.19
CA LYS A 108 13.62 7.79 3.26
C LYS A 108 13.05 9.11 2.74
N LEU A 109 13.67 10.24 3.12
CA LEU A 109 13.21 11.56 2.69
C LEU A 109 13.35 11.69 1.18
N ARG A 110 14.51 11.31 0.64
CA ARG A 110 14.78 11.35 -0.80
C ARG A 110 13.81 10.48 -1.60
N ILE A 111 13.51 9.27 -1.12
CA ILE A 111 12.53 8.37 -1.75
C ILE A 111 11.13 8.98 -1.72
N THR A 112 10.74 9.59 -0.60
CA THR A 112 9.42 10.25 -0.46
C THR A 112 9.26 11.41 -1.46
N GLU A 113 10.31 12.22 -1.65
CA GLU A 113 10.33 13.31 -2.63
C GLU A 113 10.14 12.79 -4.06
N LEU A 114 10.86 11.73 -4.43
CA LEU A 114 10.79 11.12 -5.75
C LEU A 114 9.42 10.48 -6.03
N LEU A 115 8.84 9.80 -5.04
CA LEU A 115 7.48 9.26 -5.11
C LEU A 115 6.43 10.37 -5.28
N THR A 116 6.58 11.46 -4.53
CA THR A 116 5.68 12.62 -4.62
C THR A 116 5.79 13.30 -5.99
N PHE A 117 7.00 13.44 -6.52
CA PHE A 117 7.23 13.96 -7.86
C PHE A 117 6.60 13.07 -8.93
N ALA A 118 6.85 11.76 -8.89
CA ALA A 118 6.26 10.79 -9.82
C ALA A 118 4.73 10.87 -9.82
N HIS A 119 4.13 10.98 -8.64
CA HIS A 119 2.69 11.15 -8.49
C HIS A 119 2.17 12.46 -9.11
N SER A 120 2.90 13.57 -8.90
CA SER A 120 2.54 14.86 -9.51
C SER A 120 2.52 14.82 -11.04
N LYS A 121 3.27 13.88 -11.64
CA LYS A 121 3.29 13.61 -13.10
C LYS A 121 2.22 12.61 -13.54
N GLY A 122 1.33 12.18 -12.64
CA GLY A 122 0.26 11.23 -12.94
C GLY A 122 0.73 9.78 -13.09
N LEU A 123 1.95 9.45 -12.66
CA LEU A 123 2.45 8.08 -12.72
C LEU A 123 1.65 7.18 -11.78
N GLN A 124 1.37 5.97 -12.25
CA GLN A 124 0.74 4.93 -11.43
C GLN A 124 1.73 4.43 -10.37
N PRO A 125 1.26 3.78 -9.27
CA PRO A 125 2.14 3.29 -8.20
C PRO A 125 3.35 2.48 -8.67
N ARG A 126 3.17 1.50 -9.57
CA ARG A 126 4.26 0.68 -10.11
C ARG A 126 5.26 1.49 -10.92
N ASP A 127 4.76 2.43 -11.72
CA ASP A 127 5.59 3.34 -12.50
C ASP A 127 6.35 4.34 -11.62
N SER A 128 5.77 4.70 -10.47
CA SER A 128 6.40 5.59 -9.49
C SER A 128 7.58 4.91 -8.80
N GLU A 129 7.47 3.62 -8.48
CA GLU A 129 8.56 2.81 -7.95
C GLU A 129 9.71 2.68 -8.96
N LEU A 130 9.39 2.36 -10.22
CA LEU A 130 10.39 2.33 -11.30
C LEU A 130 11.07 3.69 -11.48
N TYR A 131 10.31 4.79 -11.40
CA TYR A 131 10.87 6.14 -11.47
C TYR A 131 11.84 6.40 -10.32
N VAL A 132 11.49 6.00 -9.10
CA VAL A 132 12.40 6.11 -7.94
C VAL A 132 13.70 5.38 -8.21
N PHE A 133 13.66 4.11 -8.65
CA PHE A 133 14.88 3.36 -8.95
C PHE A 133 15.70 3.98 -10.08
N SER A 134 15.05 4.55 -11.11
CA SER A 134 15.74 5.28 -12.18
C SER A 134 16.51 6.50 -11.67
N ARG A 135 16.05 7.13 -10.58
CA ARG A 135 16.67 8.33 -9.98
C ARG A 135 17.64 8.02 -8.85
N LEU A 136 17.44 6.89 -8.15
CA LEU A 136 18.36 6.41 -7.13
C LEU A 136 19.58 5.72 -7.71
N ALA A 137 19.48 5.09 -8.88
CA ALA A 137 20.61 4.40 -9.51
C ALA A 137 21.65 5.38 -10.06
N PRO A 138 22.92 5.32 -9.61
CA PRO A 138 24.05 5.97 -10.28
C PRO A 138 24.13 5.58 -11.76
N VAL A 139 24.69 6.42 -12.64
CA VAL A 139 24.75 6.17 -14.10
C VAL A 139 25.51 4.88 -14.42
N GLU A 140 26.46 4.51 -13.57
CA GLU A 140 27.34 3.36 -13.70
C GLU A 140 26.62 2.02 -13.43
N VAL A 141 25.52 2.05 -12.67
CA VAL A 141 24.72 0.84 -12.41
C VAL A 141 24.02 0.44 -13.69
N ASN A 142 24.29 -0.75 -14.19
CA ASN A 142 23.63 -1.29 -15.37
C ASN A 142 22.12 -1.50 -15.11
N SER A 143 21.27 -1.14 -16.07
CA SER A 143 19.81 -1.19 -15.91
C SER A 143 19.27 -2.61 -15.79
N GLU A 144 19.88 -3.58 -16.48
CA GLU A 144 19.53 -5.00 -16.40
C GLU A 144 19.81 -5.54 -14.99
N ILE A 145 20.96 -5.18 -14.38
CA ILE A 145 21.28 -5.53 -12.98
C ILE A 145 20.23 -4.91 -12.03
N LEU A 146 19.84 -3.66 -12.26
CA LEU A 146 18.83 -2.99 -11.43
C LEU A 146 17.48 -3.70 -11.51
N ILE A 147 17.04 -4.11 -12.71
CA ILE A 147 15.80 -4.86 -12.91
C ILE A 147 15.86 -6.19 -12.13
N GLU A 148 16.96 -6.95 -12.29
CA GLU A 148 17.14 -8.25 -11.65
C GLU A 148 17.13 -8.13 -10.12
N LYS A 149 17.98 -7.25 -9.56
CA LYS A 149 18.19 -7.14 -8.12
C LYS A 149 17.01 -6.54 -7.38
N MET A 150 16.28 -5.62 -8.02
CA MET A 150 15.08 -5.02 -7.44
C MET A 150 13.81 -5.81 -7.77
N MET A 151 13.94 -7.00 -8.37
CA MET A 151 12.82 -7.89 -8.73
C MET A 151 11.74 -7.19 -9.56
N LEU A 152 12.18 -6.35 -10.50
CA LEU A 152 11.32 -5.63 -11.42
C LEU A 152 11.02 -6.51 -12.64
N ASP A 153 9.92 -6.20 -13.33
CA ASP A 153 9.57 -6.87 -14.59
C ASP A 153 10.52 -6.44 -15.72
N GLU A 154 11.05 -7.37 -16.50
CA GLU A 154 11.96 -7.11 -17.63
C GLU A 154 11.35 -6.17 -18.68
N SER A 155 10.02 -6.16 -18.82
CA SER A 155 9.32 -5.21 -19.70
C SER A 155 9.55 -3.75 -19.33
N TYR A 156 10.06 -3.45 -18.13
CA TYR A 156 10.40 -2.10 -17.70
C TYR A 156 11.76 -1.60 -18.22
N LEU A 157 12.62 -2.47 -18.75
CA LEU A 157 13.97 -2.09 -19.18
C LEU A 157 14.00 -0.91 -20.17
N PRO A 158 13.16 -0.85 -21.23
CA PRO A 158 13.14 0.30 -22.15
C PRO A 158 12.76 1.61 -21.46
N LYS A 159 11.77 1.54 -20.56
CA LYS A 159 11.25 2.70 -19.81
C LYS A 159 12.27 3.21 -18.79
N LEU A 160 12.92 2.29 -18.09
CA LEU A 160 14.02 2.59 -17.18
C LEU A 160 15.17 3.32 -17.89
N ASN A 161 15.62 2.80 -19.03
CA ASN A 161 16.68 3.41 -19.83
C ASN A 161 16.29 4.82 -20.31
N SER A 162 15.07 4.99 -20.80
CA SER A 162 14.56 6.29 -21.24
C SER A 162 14.56 7.31 -20.09
N TRP A 163 14.09 6.93 -18.90
CA TRP A 163 14.00 7.84 -17.76
C TRP A 163 15.36 8.20 -17.17
N ARG A 164 16.32 7.26 -17.15
CA ARG A 164 17.69 7.54 -16.68
C ARG A 164 18.43 8.54 -17.56
N GLN A 165 18.10 8.60 -18.85
CA GLN A 165 18.68 9.56 -19.80
C GLN A 165 17.96 10.92 -19.80
N SER A 166 16.71 10.96 -19.31
CA SER A 166 15.87 12.16 -19.36
C SER A 166 15.92 12.94 -18.04
N HIS A 167 16.17 14.25 -18.10
CA HIS A 167 16.11 15.18 -16.95
C HIS A 167 14.67 15.65 -16.64
N VAL A 168 13.69 14.74 -16.70
CA VAL A 168 12.28 15.05 -16.36
C VAL A 168 12.08 15.14 -14.86
#